data_AF-A0A968YCQ5-F1
#
_entry.id   AF-A0A968YCQ5-F1
#
_cell.length_a   1.000
_cell.length_b   1.000
_cell.length_c   1.000
_cell.angle_alpha   90.00
_cell.angle_beta   90.00
_cell.angle_gamma   90.00
#
_symmetry.space_group_name_H-M   'P 1'
#
loop_
_entity.id
_entity.type
_entity.pdbx_description
1 polymer ?
#
loop_
_entity_poly.entity_id
_entity_poly.type
_entity_poly.pdbx_seq_one_letter_code
_entity_poly.pdbx_strand_id
1 'polypeptide(L)'
;MKRLLISVTILLSSLFSAIPAFAMPEVESCLNQLVQTKIPEMEGANAELLMSITHEGSQYHWLNLARGRGALGHAEIVIKTNEQAGCDIALYSIPGPLATKEEYDEVLGKTVNEKFIQAFKQKRQQM
;
A
#
# COMPACT_ATOMS: atom_id res chain seq x y z
N MET A 1 49.86 4.30 29.99
CA MET A 1 48.55 3.62 29.98
C MET A 1 47.79 4.04 28.73
N LYS A 2 47.69 3.17 27.72
CA LYS A 2 46.98 3.46 26.45
C LYS A 2 45.47 3.31 26.68
N ARG A 3 44.71 4.39 26.49
CA ARG A 3 43.24 4.36 26.52
C ARG A 3 42.73 4.01 25.11
N LEU A 4 42.19 2.82 24.94
CA LEU A 4 41.38 2.48 23.76
C LEU A 4 40.02 3.17 23.91
N LEU A 5 39.70 4.05 22.96
CA LEU A 5 38.35 4.55 22.76
C LEU A 5 37.66 3.60 21.78
N ILE A 6 36.68 2.86 22.29
CA ILE A 6 35.79 2.01 21.48
C ILE A 6 34.75 2.96 20.89
N SER A 7 34.87 3.24 19.59
CA SER A 7 33.81 3.92 18.82
C SER A 7 32.60 2.99 18.74
N VAL A 8 31.51 3.39 19.40
CA VAL A 8 30.21 2.74 19.30
C VAL A 8 29.61 3.10 17.94
N THR A 9 29.69 2.15 17.01
CA THR A 9 28.96 2.19 15.74
C THR A 9 27.47 2.10 16.04
N ILE A 10 26.77 3.23 15.97
CA ILE A 10 25.30 3.27 16.06
C ILE A 10 24.77 2.68 14.75
N LEU A 11 24.43 1.39 14.79
CA LEU A 11 23.57 0.75 13.80
C LEU A 11 22.20 1.41 13.90
N LEU A 12 21.91 2.28 12.92
CA LEU A 12 20.58 2.81 12.64
C LEU A 12 19.74 1.64 12.09
N SER A 13 19.31 0.76 13.00
CA SER A 13 18.32 -0.26 12.71
C SER A 13 17.01 0.45 12.39
N SER A 14 16.77 0.59 11.09
CA SER A 14 15.49 0.95 10.48
C SER A 14 14.34 0.36 11.29
N LEU A 15 13.61 1.25 11.97
CA LEU A 15 12.32 1.00 12.58
C LEU A 15 11.34 0.64 11.46
N PHE A 16 11.34 -0.63 11.06
CA PHE A 16 10.18 -1.24 10.44
C PHE A 16 9.13 -1.36 11.55
N SER A 17 8.43 -0.27 11.81
CA SER A 17 7.13 -0.33 12.50
C SER A 17 6.20 -1.05 11.55
N ALA A 18 6.17 -2.38 11.65
CA ALA A 18 5.16 -3.23 11.05
C ALA A 18 3.83 -2.95 11.77
N ILE A 19 3.20 -1.82 11.44
CA ILE A 19 1.84 -1.54 11.85
C ILE A 19 0.97 -2.56 11.10
N PRO A 20 0.22 -3.42 11.82
CA PRO A 20 -0.68 -4.35 11.18
C PRO A 20 -1.67 -3.58 10.30
N ALA A 21 -1.85 -4.05 9.07
CA ALA A 21 -2.79 -3.54 8.07
C ALA A 21 -4.19 -3.17 8.60
N PHE A 22 -4.64 -3.88 9.64
CA PHE A 22 -5.97 -3.78 10.23
C PHE A 22 -6.13 -2.63 11.25
N ALA A 23 -5.07 -1.87 11.53
CA ALA A 23 -5.11 -0.76 12.50
C ALA A 23 -4.90 0.62 11.84
N MET A 24 -5.41 0.82 10.62
CA MET A 24 -5.32 2.10 9.90
C MET A 24 -6.73 2.66 9.63
N PRO A 25 -7.35 3.35 10.62
CA PRO A 25 -8.70 3.91 10.49
C PRO A 25 -8.90 4.80 9.26
N GLU A 26 -7.84 5.50 8.84
CA GLU A 26 -7.86 6.39 7.68
C GLU A 26 -8.03 5.62 6.37
N VAL A 27 -7.36 4.46 6.25
CA VAL A 27 -7.45 3.60 5.07
C VAL A 27 -8.83 2.96 4.98
N GLU A 28 -9.38 2.51 6.11
CA GLU A 28 -10.74 1.97 6.18
C GLU A 28 -11.78 3.03 5.81
N SER A 29 -11.65 4.25 6.36
CA SER A 29 -12.52 5.38 6.03
C SER A 29 -12.48 5.71 4.54
N CYS A 30 -11.29 5.79 3.93
CA CYS A 30 -11.17 6.06 2.50
C CYS A 30 -11.77 4.96 1.64
N LEU A 31 -11.55 3.71 2.03
CA LEU A 31 -12.10 2.57 1.32
C LEU A 31 -13.64 2.59 1.37
N ASN A 32 -14.21 2.83 2.55
CA ASN A 32 -15.66 2.92 2.72
C ASN A 32 -16.26 4.04 1.87
N GLN A 33 -15.61 5.21 1.81
CA GLN A 33 -16.03 6.30 0.93
C GLN A 33 -15.96 5.90 -0.55
N LEU A 34 -14.88 5.25 -1.00
CA LEU A 34 -14.75 4.77 -2.38
C LEU A 34 -15.88 3.81 -2.75
N VAL A 35 -16.14 2.81 -1.90
CA VAL A 35 -17.18 1.81 -2.13
C VAL A 35 -18.56 2.46 -2.18
N GLN A 36 -18.87 3.35 -1.25
CA GLN A 36 -20.17 4.03 -1.22
C GLN A 36 -20.40 4.96 -2.42
N THR A 37 -19.35 5.63 -2.90
CA THR A 37 -19.51 6.72 -3.89
C THR A 37 -19.20 6.33 -5.32
N LYS A 38 -18.29 5.37 -5.55
CA LYS A 38 -17.79 5.02 -6.88
C LYS A 38 -18.05 3.58 -7.29
N ILE A 39 -18.31 2.70 -6.33
CA ILE A 39 -18.41 1.26 -6.58
C ILE A 39 -19.43 0.59 -5.64
N PRO A 40 -20.70 1.01 -5.69
CA PRO A 40 -21.72 0.46 -4.80
C PRO A 40 -21.85 -1.07 -4.95
N GLU A 41 -21.47 -1.63 -6.09
CA GLU A 41 -21.46 -3.08 -6.32
C GLU A 41 -20.43 -3.84 -5.47
N MET A 42 -19.48 -3.13 -4.85
CA MET A 42 -18.48 -3.69 -3.94
C MET A 42 -18.85 -3.49 -2.46
N GLU A 43 -20.08 -3.05 -2.17
CA GLU A 43 -20.60 -2.99 -0.80
C GLU A 43 -20.54 -4.38 -0.14
N GLY A 44 -19.90 -4.45 1.03
CA GLY A 44 -19.64 -5.71 1.75
C GLY A 44 -18.48 -6.54 1.20
N ALA A 45 -17.67 -6.03 0.27
CA ALA A 45 -16.42 -6.67 -0.12
C ALA A 45 -15.40 -6.64 1.03
N ASN A 46 -14.59 -7.70 1.13
CA ASN A 46 -13.46 -7.72 2.03
C ASN A 46 -12.23 -7.17 1.30
N ALA A 47 -11.52 -6.25 1.95
CA ALA A 47 -10.24 -5.76 1.47
C ALA A 47 -9.10 -6.50 2.17
N GLU A 48 -8.14 -6.96 1.38
CA GLU A 48 -6.89 -7.53 1.85
C GLU A 48 -5.75 -6.56 1.57
N LEU A 49 -4.97 -6.20 2.59
CA LEU A 49 -3.72 -5.47 2.36
C LEU A 49 -2.64 -6.40 1.84
N LEU A 50 -2.23 -6.16 0.60
CA LEU A 50 -1.16 -6.92 -0.03
C LEU A 50 0.22 -6.35 0.31
N MET A 51 0.34 -5.01 0.31
CA MET A 51 1.62 -4.31 0.45
C MET A 51 1.45 -2.88 0.96
N SER A 52 2.47 -2.35 1.62
CA SER A 52 2.59 -0.91 1.89
C SER A 52 4.00 -0.39 1.63
N ILE A 53 4.10 0.83 1.12
CA ILE A 53 5.37 1.52 0.88
C ILE A 53 5.28 2.97 1.35
N THR A 54 6.44 3.58 1.63
CA THR A 54 6.53 5.01 1.96
C THR A 54 7.23 5.77 0.84
N HIS A 55 6.70 6.94 0.47
CA HIS A 55 7.33 7.88 -0.46
C HIS A 55 6.93 9.31 -0.12
N GLU A 56 7.92 10.20 0.03
CA GLU A 56 7.72 11.65 0.27
C GLU A 56 6.76 11.97 1.41
N GLY A 57 6.94 11.33 2.58
CA GLY A 57 6.09 11.55 3.75
C GLY A 57 4.67 11.00 3.64
N SER A 58 4.35 10.28 2.56
CA SER A 58 3.08 9.57 2.39
C SER A 58 3.29 8.06 2.46
N GLN A 59 2.29 7.34 2.96
CA GLN A 59 2.20 5.89 2.83
C GLN A 59 1.24 5.52 1.70
N TYR A 60 1.57 4.48 0.95
CA TYR A 60 0.74 3.95 -0.12
C TYR A 60 0.43 2.49 0.20
N HIS A 61 -0.84 2.13 0.17
CA HIS A 61 -1.36 0.84 0.58
C HIS A 61 -2.02 0.14 -0.61
N TRP A 62 -1.42 -0.96 -1.07
CA TRP A 62 -1.99 -1.77 -2.14
C TRP A 62 -2.96 -2.78 -1.56
N LEU A 63 -4.23 -2.64 -1.91
CA LEU A 63 -5.35 -3.43 -1.45
C LEU A 63 -5.88 -4.28 -2.61
N ASN A 64 -6.24 -5.52 -2.31
CA ASN A 64 -7.06 -6.35 -3.17
C ASN A 64 -8.46 -6.40 -2.58
N LEU A 65 -9.46 -6.04 -3.38
CA LEU A 65 -10.85 -6.20 -3.00
C LEU A 65 -11.44 -7.38 -3.74
N ALA A 66 -11.85 -8.39 -2.97
CA ALA A 66 -12.54 -9.56 -3.48
C ALA A 66 -13.96 -9.61 -2.91
N ARG A 67 -14.96 -9.75 -3.79
CA ARG A 67 -16.33 -10.03 -3.37
C ARG A 67 -16.50 -11.54 -3.19
N GLY A 68 -17.02 -11.96 -2.04
CA GLY A 68 -17.50 -13.33 -1.85
C GLY A 68 -18.70 -13.58 -2.75
N ARG A 69 -18.50 -14.30 -3.87
CA ARG A 69 -19.50 -14.70 -4.90
C ARG A 69 -20.12 -13.54 -5.71
N GLY A 70 -19.63 -13.35 -6.94
CA GLY A 70 -20.24 -12.45 -7.95
C GLY A 70 -19.30 -12.14 -9.12
N ALA A 71 -19.85 -11.71 -10.27
CA ALA A 71 -19.18 -11.58 -11.58
C ALA A 71 -18.21 -10.37 -11.73
N LEU A 72 -18.00 -9.57 -10.68
CA LEU A 72 -16.98 -8.53 -10.69
C LEU A 72 -15.67 -9.14 -10.22
N GLY A 73 -14.67 -9.13 -11.11
CA GLY A 73 -13.31 -9.59 -10.81
C GLY A 73 -12.67 -8.79 -9.68
N HIS A 74 -11.51 -9.27 -9.23
CA HIS A 74 -10.68 -8.60 -8.22
C HIS A 74 -10.51 -7.11 -8.57
N ALA A 75 -10.77 -6.21 -7.62
CA ALA A 75 -10.46 -4.80 -7.80
C ALA A 75 -9.11 -4.50 -7.14
N GLU A 76 -8.26 -3.78 -7.86
CA GLU A 76 -7.02 -3.27 -7.31
C GLU A 76 -7.20 -1.82 -6.89
N ILE A 77 -6.82 -1.53 -5.65
CA ILE A 77 -6.92 -0.21 -5.07
C ILE A 77 -5.58 0.15 -4.43
N VAL A 78 -5.10 1.36 -4.69
CA VAL A 78 -4.00 1.95 -3.92
C VAL A 78 -4.53 3.17 -3.19
N ILE A 79 -4.51 3.12 -1.86
CA ILE A 79 -4.83 4.27 -1.01
C ILE A 79 -3.53 4.93 -0.58
N LYS A 80 -3.43 6.24 -0.81
CA LYS A 80 -2.37 7.10 -0.28
C LYS A 80 -2.87 7.72 1.01
N THR A 81 -2.09 7.63 2.08
CA THR A 81 -2.32 8.33 3.35
C THR A 81 -1.16 9.28 3.63
N ASN A 82 -1.44 10.41 4.27
CA ASN A 82 -0.44 11.38 4.68
C ASN A 82 -0.42 11.55 6.21
N GLU A 83 0.62 12.20 6.73
CA GLU A 83 0.82 12.43 8.16
C GLU A 83 -0.27 13.29 8.84
N GLN A 84 -1.14 13.93 8.06
CA GLN A 84 -2.23 14.78 8.52
C GLN A 84 -3.58 14.04 8.52
N ALA A 85 -3.56 12.71 8.48
CA ALA A 85 -4.74 11.83 8.38
C ALA A 85 -5.57 12.05 7.10
N GLY A 86 -5.02 12.74 6.10
CA GLY A 86 -5.61 12.81 4.76
C GLY A 86 -5.43 11.49 4.04
N CYS A 87 -6.46 11.06 3.32
CA CYS A 87 -6.42 9.85 2.53
C CYS A 87 -6.97 10.13 1.12
N ASP A 88 -6.30 9.60 0.11
CA ASP A 88 -6.62 9.75 -1.30
C ASP A 88 -6.55 8.40 -2.02
N ILE A 89 -7.38 8.22 -3.04
CA ILE A 89 -7.36 7.01 -3.87
C ILE A 89 -6.40 7.29 -5.02
N ALA A 90 -5.19 6.75 -4.91
CA ALA A 90 -4.14 6.93 -5.91
C ALA A 90 -4.36 6.03 -7.13
N LEU A 91 -4.93 4.85 -6.93
CA LEU A 91 -5.29 3.93 -8.01
C LEU A 91 -6.59 3.22 -7.67
N TYR A 92 -7.42 3.02 -8.69
CA TYR A 92 -8.58 2.16 -8.63
C TYR A 92 -8.82 1.57 -10.03
N SER A 93 -8.85 0.24 -10.13
CA SER A 93 -9.06 -0.47 -11.39
C SER A 93 -10.04 -1.64 -11.25
N ILE A 94 -11.05 -1.67 -12.14
CA ILE A 94 -12.01 -2.77 -12.33
C ILE A 94 -12.03 -3.15 -13.83
N PRO A 95 -11.99 -4.45 -14.17
CA PRO A 95 -12.15 -5.63 -13.30
C PRO A 95 -10.84 -6.27 -12.80
N GLY A 96 -9.73 -5.54 -12.75
CA GLY A 96 -8.44 -6.12 -12.39
C GLY A 96 -7.26 -5.18 -12.57
N PRO A 97 -6.02 -5.69 -12.48
CA PRO A 97 -4.81 -4.91 -12.68
C PRO A 97 -4.81 -4.15 -14.00
N LEU A 98 -4.15 -2.98 -13.98
CA LEU A 98 -3.74 -2.35 -15.24
C LEU A 98 -2.82 -3.33 -15.98
N ALA A 99 -2.89 -3.36 -17.31
CA ALA A 99 -2.26 -4.42 -18.09
C ALA A 99 -0.74 -4.23 -18.23
N THR A 100 -0.28 -2.97 -18.13
CA THR A 100 1.10 -2.58 -18.45
C THR A 100 1.75 -1.79 -17.33
N LYS A 101 3.09 -1.84 -17.25
CA LYS A 101 3.85 -1.06 -16.27
C LYS A 101 3.64 0.44 -16.50
N GLU A 102 3.53 0.85 -17.76
CA GLU A 102 3.36 2.22 -18.20
C GLU A 102 2.06 2.83 -17.66
N GLU A 103 0.96 2.09 -17.68
CA GLU A 103 -0.32 2.53 -17.09
C GLU A 103 -0.20 2.74 -15.58
N TYR A 104 0.52 1.84 -14.87
CA TYR A 104 0.79 2.05 -13.45
C TYR A 104 1.74 3.24 -13.19
N ASP A 105 2.74 3.45 -14.05
CA ASP A 105 3.65 4.60 -13.93
C ASP A 105 2.89 5.92 -14.12
N GLU A 106 1.90 5.96 -15.01
CA GLU A 106 1.05 7.13 -15.25
C GLU A 106 0.15 7.44 -14.04
N VAL A 107 -0.48 6.41 -13.47
CA VAL A 107 -1.45 6.58 -12.37
C VAL A 107 -0.77 6.81 -11.02
N LEU A 108 0.25 6.01 -10.69
CA LEU A 108 0.91 6.04 -9.37
C LEU A 108 2.14 6.97 -9.34
N GLY A 109 2.69 7.28 -10.51
CA GLY A 109 4.04 7.82 -10.63
C GLY A 109 5.09 6.71 -10.61
N LYS A 110 6.07 6.83 -11.53
CA LYS A 110 7.13 5.83 -11.75
C LYS A 110 7.83 5.36 -10.47
N THR A 111 8.22 6.28 -9.59
CA THR A 111 8.96 5.94 -8.36
C THR A 111 8.12 5.14 -7.36
N VAL A 112 6.83 5.47 -7.25
CA VAL A 112 5.89 4.75 -6.38
C VAL A 112 5.66 3.34 -6.93
N ASN A 113 5.42 3.22 -8.25
CA ASN A 113 5.23 1.93 -8.90
C ASN A 113 6.48 1.03 -8.75
N GLU A 114 7.67 1.58 -8.98
CA GLU A 114 8.94 0.85 -8.80
C GLU A 114 9.12 0.34 -7.36
N LYS A 115 8.77 1.15 -6.35
CA LYS A 115 8.81 0.72 -4.95
C LYS A 115 7.86 -0.45 -4.68
N PHE A 116 6.64 -0.43 -5.22
CA PHE A 116 5.73 -1.57 -5.10
C PHE A 116 6.30 -2.82 -5.77
N ILE A 117 6.81 -2.71 -7.00
CA ILE A 117 7.45 -3.83 -7.71
C ILE A 117 8.57 -4.44 -6.87
N GLN A 118 9.43 -3.61 -6.25
CA GLN A 118 10.51 -4.10 -5.40
C GLN A 118 9.98 -4.77 -4.13
N ALA A 119 9.00 -4.16 -3.46
CA ALA A 119 8.42 -4.72 -2.24
C ALA A 119 7.73 -6.08 -2.50
N PHE A 120 7.01 -6.22 -3.62
CA PHE A 120 6.42 -7.51 -4.04
C PHE A 120 7.47 -8.56 -4.41
N LYS A 121 8.58 -8.17 -5.05
CA LYS A 121 9.71 -9.08 -5.32
C LYS A 121 10.32 -9.58 -4.01
N GLN A 122 10.55 -8.71 -3.05
CA GLN A 122 11.11 -9.07 -1.74
C GLN A 122 10.18 -10.01 -0.97
N LYS A 123 8.88 -9.72 -0.91
CA LYS A 123 7.89 -10.58 -0.24
C LYS A 123 7.87 -11.99 -0.85
N ARG A 124 7.97 -12.12 -2.17
CA ARG A 124 8.02 -13.43 -2.86
C ARG A 124 9.27 -14.24 -2.57
N GLN A 125 10.39 -13.61 -2.22
CA GLN A 125 11.63 -14.31 -1.86
C GLN A 125 11.62 -14.83 -0.41
N GLN A 126 10.68 -14.36 0.41
CA GLN A 126 10.54 -14.72 1.83
C GLN A 126 9.49 -15.80 2.08
N MET A 127 8.73 -16.18 1.05
CA MET A 127 7.75 -17.28 1.07
C MET A 127 8.36 -18.52 0.43
#